data_AF-A0A439DTA9-F1
#
_entry.id   AF-A0A439DTA9-F1
#
_cell.length_a   1.000
_cell.length_b   1.000
_cell.length_c   1.000
_cell.angle_alpha   90.00
_cell.angle_beta   90.00
_cell.angle_gamma   90.00
#
_symmetry.space_group_name_H-M   'P 1'
#
loop_
_entity.id
_entity.type
_entity.pdbx_description
1 polymer ?
#
loop_
_entity_poly.entity_id
_entity_poly.type
_entity_poly.pdbx_seq_one_letter_code
_entity_poly.pdbx_strand_id
1 'polypeptide(L)'
;MTQRCAPIEKEAVVHVRQLTADELDALRAAKKIFKESAWDEWRTTQPLRFDGFNHQFEVCDDFATDLVSVPNVVAWFIPRAGRYARAAVLHDYLWRYPDRTRCDHRQADYRFRRQMQRDGVSLLRRWIMWAAVRMAAIVQGKGGAGWWKDVPGALTLLVLVAFPVVLLPGIAILASTFVFWILETFVALVVPDETPQPMQLKT
;
A
#
# COMPACT_ATOMS: atom_id res chain seq x y z
N MET A 1 -20.34 -6.41 29.54
CA MET A 1 -19.57 -7.58 29.09
C MET A 1 -19.02 -7.27 27.71
N THR A 2 -17.77 -6.79 27.67
CA THR A 2 -17.03 -6.55 26.43
C THR A 2 -16.64 -7.90 25.84
N GLN A 3 -17.19 -8.25 24.68
CA GLN A 3 -16.83 -9.47 23.98
C GLN A 3 -15.40 -9.30 23.44
N ARG A 4 -14.42 -9.56 24.32
CA ARG A 4 -13.00 -9.69 24.00
C ARG A 4 -12.86 -10.95 23.14
N CYS A 5 -12.08 -10.86 22.05
CA CYS A 5 -11.79 -11.88 21.03
C CYS A 5 -12.35 -13.27 21.37
N ALA A 6 -13.35 -13.74 20.61
CA ALA A 6 -13.58 -15.19 20.55
C ALA A 6 -12.29 -15.82 19.96
N PRO A 7 -11.68 -16.81 20.61
CA PRO A 7 -10.48 -17.45 20.09
C PRO A 7 -10.81 -18.10 18.75
N ILE A 8 -10.09 -17.71 17.70
CA ILE A 8 -10.09 -18.45 16.44
C ILE A 8 -9.17 -19.65 16.68
N GLU A 9 -9.66 -20.84 16.38
CA GLU A 9 -8.91 -22.08 16.58
C GLU A 9 -7.55 -21.99 15.90
N LYS A 10 -6.50 -22.32 16.67
CA LYS A 10 -5.11 -22.30 16.22
C LYS A 10 -4.88 -23.46 15.25
N GLU A 11 -5.22 -23.28 13.98
CA GLU A 11 -4.62 -24.14 12.95
C GLU A 11 -3.17 -23.68 12.73
N ALA A 12 -2.24 -24.60 13.02
CA ALA A 12 -0.80 -24.34 12.99
C ALA A 12 -0.36 -23.89 11.59
N VAL A 13 0.05 -22.63 11.47
CA VAL A 13 0.59 -22.05 10.24
C VAL A 13 2.00 -22.59 10.02
N VAL A 14 2.16 -23.51 9.06
CA VAL A 14 3.46 -24.05 8.66
C VAL A 14 4.06 -23.12 7.59
N HIS A 15 5.23 -22.55 7.88
CA HIS A 15 5.94 -21.67 6.94
C HIS A 15 6.48 -22.48 5.75
N VAL A 16 5.92 -22.24 4.56
CA VAL A 16 6.26 -22.94 3.30
C VAL A 16 7.75 -22.88 2.95
N ARG A 17 8.49 -21.89 3.47
CA ARG A 17 9.93 -21.72 3.22
C ARG A 17 10.82 -22.78 3.87
N GLN A 18 10.27 -23.65 4.71
CA GLN A 18 11.02 -24.70 5.43
C GLN A 18 10.62 -26.13 5.07
N LEU A 19 9.72 -26.34 4.10
CA LEU A 19 9.27 -27.68 3.71
C LEU A 19 10.07 -28.22 2.53
N THR A 20 10.49 -29.47 2.62
CA THR A 20 11.03 -30.23 1.48
C THR A 20 9.91 -30.57 0.49
N ALA A 21 10.27 -30.87 -0.77
CA ALA A 21 9.29 -31.14 -1.83
C ALA A 21 8.34 -32.30 -1.47
N ASP A 22 8.86 -33.32 -0.80
CA ASP A 22 8.11 -34.50 -0.40
C ASP A 22 7.10 -34.21 0.72
N GLU A 23 7.46 -33.32 1.66
CA GLU A 23 6.55 -32.85 2.72
C GLU A 23 5.43 -31.96 2.15
N LEU A 24 5.74 -31.16 1.13
CA LEU A 24 4.76 -30.32 0.44
C LEU A 24 3.72 -31.17 -0.30
N ASP A 25 4.13 -32.26 -0.93
CA ASP A 25 3.22 -33.14 -1.67
C ASP A 25 2.36 -34.01 -0.74
N ALA A 26 2.90 -34.44 0.41
CA ALA A 26 2.12 -35.09 1.46
C ALA A 26 1.03 -34.16 2.03
N LEU A 27 1.34 -32.88 2.22
CA LEU A 27 0.38 -31.87 2.70
C LEU A 27 -0.67 -31.48 1.64
N ARG A 28 -0.30 -31.45 0.35
CA ARG A 28 -1.23 -31.26 -0.78
C ARG A 28 -2.19 -32.44 -0.93
N ALA A 29 -1.70 -33.66 -0.74
CA ALA A 29 -2.51 -34.88 -0.79
C ALA A 29 -3.57 -34.94 0.34
N ALA A 30 -3.28 -34.32 1.49
CA ALA A 30 -4.22 -34.20 2.62
C ALA A 30 -5.40 -33.23 2.35
N LYS A 31 -5.38 -32.49 1.22
CA LYS A 31 -6.52 -31.86 0.54
C LYS A 31 -7.61 -31.25 1.44
N LYS A 32 -7.24 -30.50 2.48
CA LYS A 32 -8.21 -29.72 3.31
C LYS A 32 -7.68 -28.47 4.02
N ILE A 33 -6.38 -28.18 3.96
CA ILE A 33 -5.76 -27.15 4.84
C ILE A 33 -5.30 -25.89 4.09
N PHE A 34 -5.05 -25.97 2.78
CA PHE A 34 -4.46 -24.85 2.04
C PHE A 34 -5.41 -24.30 0.99
N LYS A 35 -5.78 -23.02 1.15
CA LYS A 35 -6.09 -22.16 0.02
C LYS A 35 -4.78 -21.46 -0.34
N GLU A 36 -4.26 -21.72 -1.52
CA GLU A 36 -3.07 -21.04 -2.02
C GLU A 36 -3.38 -19.54 -2.11
N SER A 37 -2.86 -18.77 -1.15
CA SER A 37 -2.80 -17.32 -1.22
C SER A 37 -1.38 -16.88 -0.91
N ALA A 38 -0.62 -16.85 -2.00
CA ALA A 38 0.35 -15.83 -2.40
C ALA A 38 1.30 -15.23 -1.35
N TRP A 39 2.53 -15.06 -1.79
CA TRP A 39 3.67 -14.40 -1.14
C TRP A 39 3.46 -12.92 -0.72
N ASP A 40 2.23 -12.45 -0.50
CA ASP A 40 1.88 -11.02 -0.33
C ASP A 40 1.07 -10.67 0.94
N GLU A 41 0.65 -11.63 1.77
CA GLU A 41 -0.14 -11.35 2.99
C GLU A 41 0.69 -11.51 4.28
N TRP A 42 0.64 -10.53 5.17
CA TRP A 42 1.30 -10.56 6.49
C TRP A 42 0.33 -11.07 7.56
N ARG A 43 0.84 -11.73 8.61
CA ARG A 43 0.02 -12.22 9.73
C ARG A 43 0.59 -11.76 11.07
N THR A 44 -0.28 -11.39 12.00
CA THR A 44 0.13 -11.05 13.37
C THR A 44 0.58 -12.30 14.13
N THR A 45 1.79 -12.31 14.66
CA THR A 45 2.31 -13.44 15.44
C THR A 45 1.86 -13.41 16.90
N GLN A 46 1.40 -12.25 17.38
CA GLN A 46 0.97 -12.02 18.75
C GLN A 46 -0.25 -11.08 18.77
N PRO A 47 -1.12 -11.18 19.79
CA PRO A 47 -2.24 -10.26 19.94
C PRO A 47 -1.72 -8.83 20.10
N LEU A 48 -2.14 -7.95 19.20
CA LEU A 48 -1.72 -6.56 19.17
C LEU A 48 -2.65 -5.71 20.04
N ARG A 49 -2.09 -5.20 21.13
CA ARG A 49 -2.77 -4.24 22.01
C ARG A 49 -2.33 -2.83 21.67
N PHE A 50 -3.30 -1.92 21.71
CA PHE A 50 -3.08 -0.51 21.46
C PHE A 50 -3.30 0.27 22.75
N ASP A 51 -2.62 1.41 22.88
CA ASP A 51 -2.73 2.25 24.08
C ASP A 51 -3.54 3.52 23.80
N GLY A 52 -4.03 4.16 24.87
CA GLY A 52 -4.68 5.47 24.79
C GLY A 52 -6.02 5.44 24.06
N PHE A 53 -6.17 6.21 22.97
CA PHE A 53 -7.48 6.36 22.30
C PHE A 53 -7.99 5.07 21.63
N ASN A 54 -7.09 4.12 21.37
CA ASN A 54 -7.40 2.84 20.73
C ASN A 54 -7.33 1.65 21.70
N HIS A 55 -7.24 1.89 23.02
CA HIS A 55 -7.12 0.84 24.05
C HIS A 55 -8.25 -0.20 24.06
N GLN A 56 -9.40 0.18 23.51
CA GLN A 56 -10.57 -0.68 23.39
C GLN A 56 -10.45 -1.73 22.27
N PHE A 57 -9.46 -1.60 21.38
CA PHE A 57 -9.25 -2.53 20.28
C PHE A 57 -8.09 -3.47 20.61
N GLU A 58 -8.34 -4.75 20.38
CA GLU A 58 -7.34 -5.81 20.46
C GLU A 58 -7.44 -6.59 19.15
N VAL A 59 -6.34 -6.62 18.40
CA VAL A 59 -6.24 -7.42 17.19
C VAL A 59 -5.70 -8.77 17.61
N CYS A 60 -6.47 -9.83 17.38
CA CYS A 60 -6.08 -11.18 17.80
C CYS A 60 -4.83 -11.67 17.02
N ASP A 61 -4.19 -12.73 17.50
CA ASP A 61 -3.13 -13.41 16.76
C ASP A 61 -3.68 -14.03 15.46
N ASP A 62 -2.79 -14.26 14.50
CA ASP A 62 -3.08 -14.76 13.15
C ASP A 62 -4.05 -13.88 12.32
N PHE A 63 -4.10 -12.58 12.62
CA PHE A 63 -4.83 -11.64 11.78
C PHE A 63 -4.06 -11.37 10.49
N ALA A 64 -4.69 -11.75 9.38
CA ALA A 64 -4.17 -11.54 8.04
C ALA A 64 -4.35 -10.07 7.62
N THR A 65 -3.25 -9.40 7.28
CA THR A 65 -3.14 -7.96 7.00
C THR A 65 -2.23 -7.76 5.81
N ASP A 66 -2.65 -6.90 4.88
CA ASP A 66 -1.82 -6.56 3.71
C ASP A 66 -0.86 -5.41 4.05
N LEU A 67 -0.85 -4.96 5.32
CA LEU A 67 -0.16 -3.78 5.86
C LEU A 67 -0.41 -2.54 4.99
N VAL A 68 0.41 -2.38 3.96
CA VAL A 68 0.24 -1.36 2.95
C VAL A 68 0.55 -2.00 1.60
N SER A 69 -0.49 -2.23 0.79
CA SER A 69 -0.33 -2.61 -0.61
C SER A 69 0.11 -1.37 -1.40
N VAL A 70 1.42 -1.11 -1.39
CA VAL A 70 2.06 0.03 -2.04
C VAL A 70 2.58 -0.40 -3.41
N PRO A 71 2.19 0.27 -4.51
CA PRO A 71 2.81 0.06 -5.82
C PRO A 71 4.33 0.22 -5.72
N ASN A 72 5.12 -0.62 -6.40
CA ASN A 72 6.59 -0.59 -6.29
C ASN A 72 7.21 0.79 -6.57
N VAL A 73 6.56 1.61 -7.41
CA VAL A 73 6.97 2.98 -7.74
C VAL A 73 7.00 3.92 -6.52
N VAL A 74 6.23 3.64 -5.47
CA VAL A 74 6.20 4.45 -4.24
C VAL A 74 6.78 3.73 -3.02
N ALA A 75 7.28 2.50 -3.20
CA ALA A 75 7.92 1.70 -2.15
C ALA A 75 9.24 2.32 -1.64
N TRP A 76 9.90 3.17 -2.44
CA TRP A 76 11.08 3.93 -2.01
C TRP A 76 10.75 5.02 -0.96
N PHE A 77 9.53 5.54 -0.97
CA PHE A 77 9.10 6.63 -0.08
C PHE A 77 8.43 6.10 1.20
N ILE A 78 7.65 5.03 1.06
CA ILE A 78 6.94 4.34 2.15
C ILE A 78 7.33 2.85 2.08
N PRO A 79 8.29 2.37 2.88
CA PRO A 79 8.64 0.96 2.90
C PRO A 79 7.43 0.05 3.23
N ARG A 80 7.50 -1.25 2.97
CA ARG A 80 6.35 -2.14 3.27
C ARG A 80 6.08 -2.30 4.77
N ALA A 81 7.14 -2.26 5.58
CA ALA A 81 7.06 -2.34 7.03
C ALA A 81 7.87 -1.22 7.69
N GLY A 82 7.40 -0.72 8.84
CA GLY A 82 8.05 0.35 9.57
C GLY A 82 7.25 0.77 10.80
N ARG A 83 7.52 1.96 11.33
CA ARG A 83 6.85 2.48 12.54
C ARG A 83 5.31 2.62 12.40
N TYR A 84 4.78 2.65 11.18
CA TYR A 84 3.35 2.67 10.90
C TYR A 84 2.72 1.27 10.75
N ALA A 85 3.50 0.19 10.75
CA ALA A 85 2.96 -1.16 10.55
C ALA A 85 1.90 -1.51 11.60
N ARG A 86 2.17 -1.18 12.87
CA ARG A 86 1.19 -1.33 13.96
C ARG A 86 -0.10 -0.57 13.69
N ALA A 87 -0.01 0.68 13.23
CA ALA A 87 -1.17 1.47 12.85
C ALA A 87 -1.91 0.88 11.64
N ALA A 88 -1.20 0.32 10.66
CA ALA A 88 -1.77 -0.29 9.46
C ALA A 88 -2.60 -1.54 9.81
N VAL A 89 -2.08 -2.41 10.69
CA VAL A 89 -2.83 -3.56 11.21
C VAL A 89 -4.14 -3.13 11.88
N LEU A 90 -4.11 -2.05 12.68
CA LEU A 90 -5.31 -1.50 13.30
C LEU A 90 -6.32 -1.03 12.23
N HIS A 91 -5.84 -0.35 11.18
CA HIS A 91 -6.69 0.15 10.10
C HIS A 91 -7.39 -1.00 9.37
N ASP A 92 -6.63 -2.03 8.97
CA ASP A 92 -7.16 -3.23 8.29
C ASP A 92 -8.21 -3.94 9.14
N TYR A 93 -7.95 -4.09 10.44
CA TYR A 93 -8.90 -4.71 11.37
C TYR A 93 -10.21 -3.91 11.49
N LEU A 94 -10.13 -2.59 11.66
CA LEU A 94 -11.30 -1.72 11.73
C LEU A 94 -12.08 -1.71 10.41
N TRP A 95 -11.37 -1.78 9.28
CA TRP A 95 -11.97 -1.80 7.95
C TRP A 95 -12.68 -3.10 7.61
N ARG A 96 -12.13 -4.24 8.06
CA ARG A 96 -12.66 -5.58 7.79
C ARG A 96 -13.83 -5.94 8.71
N TYR A 97 -13.90 -5.36 9.90
CA TYR A 97 -14.96 -5.64 10.88
C TYR A 97 -15.67 -4.36 11.39
N PRO A 98 -16.33 -3.58 10.51
CA PRO A 98 -17.03 -2.36 10.91
C PRO A 98 -18.19 -2.66 11.89
N ASP A 99 -18.92 -3.76 11.70
CA ASP A 99 -20.06 -4.13 12.56
C ASP A 99 -19.63 -4.49 13.98
N ARG A 100 -18.48 -5.16 14.13
CA ARG A 100 -17.93 -5.56 15.44
C ARG A 100 -17.32 -4.38 16.18
N THR A 101 -16.69 -3.47 15.45
CA THR A 101 -15.95 -2.34 16.03
C THR A 101 -16.81 -1.08 16.19
N ARG A 102 -18.01 -1.06 15.58
CA ARG A 102 -18.91 0.10 15.47
C ARG A 102 -18.17 1.35 14.99
N CYS A 103 -17.12 1.16 14.20
CA CYS A 103 -16.32 2.23 13.63
C CYS A 103 -16.64 2.35 12.14
N ASP A 104 -17.11 3.54 11.74
CA ASP A 104 -17.21 3.88 10.33
C ASP A 104 -15.80 3.96 9.71
N HIS A 105 -15.72 3.73 8.40
CA HIS A 105 -14.50 3.81 7.60
C HIS A 105 -13.75 5.14 7.82
N ARG A 106 -14.48 6.26 7.91
CA ARG A 106 -13.91 7.57 8.25
C ARG A 106 -13.26 7.61 9.64
N GLN A 107 -13.88 6.95 10.61
CA GLN A 107 -13.34 6.87 11.98
C GLN A 107 -12.12 5.97 12.03
N ALA A 108 -12.09 4.89 11.25
CA ALA A 108 -10.92 4.03 11.07
C ALA A 108 -9.73 4.83 10.51
N ASP A 109 -9.93 5.61 9.44
CA ASP A 109 -8.88 6.47 8.86
C ASP A 109 -8.34 7.50 9.88
N TYR A 110 -9.23 8.11 10.67
CA TYR A 110 -8.84 9.06 11.71
C TYR A 110 -8.03 8.41 12.84
N ARG A 111 -8.47 7.23 13.31
CA ARG A 111 -7.78 6.44 14.34
C ARG A 111 -6.42 5.97 13.87
N PHE A 112 -6.31 5.57 12.61
CA PHE A 112 -5.06 5.23 11.94
C PHE A 112 -4.06 6.38 12.01
N ARG A 113 -4.46 7.60 11.62
CA ARG A 113 -3.59 8.79 11.68
C ARG A 113 -3.14 9.13 13.10
N ARG A 114 -4.05 9.05 14.08
CA ARG A 114 -3.70 9.27 15.51
C ARG A 114 -2.76 8.18 16.04
N GLN A 115 -2.92 6.93 15.60
CA GLN A 115 -2.03 5.84 15.99
C GLN A 115 -0.61 6.07 15.45
N MET A 116 -0.48 6.44 14.17
CA MET A 116 0.81 6.82 13.57
C MET A 116 1.50 7.97 14.31
N GLN A 117 0.75 8.95 14.82
CA GLN A 117 1.32 10.01 15.65
C GLN A 117 1.94 9.47 16.95
N ARG A 118 1.31 8.48 17.59
CA ARG A 118 1.85 7.84 18.80
C ARG A 118 3.04 6.95 18.50
N ASP A 119 3.01 6.24 17.37
CA ASP A 119 4.11 5.40 16.93
C ASP A 119 5.35 6.22 16.50
N GLY A 120 5.24 7.55 16.51
CA GLY A 120 6.30 8.51 16.22
C GLY A 120 6.63 8.61 14.74
N VAL A 121 5.64 8.37 13.88
CA VAL A 121 5.74 8.61 12.44
C VAL A 121 5.81 10.12 12.19
N SER A 122 6.69 10.55 11.27
CA SER A 122 6.87 11.96 10.93
C SER A 122 5.56 12.61 10.48
N LEU A 123 5.40 13.90 10.77
CA LEU A 123 4.16 14.64 10.54
C LEU A 123 3.74 14.59 9.06
N LEU A 124 4.68 14.78 8.15
CA LEU A 124 4.40 14.73 6.71
C LEU A 124 3.95 13.33 6.28
N ARG A 125 4.68 12.28 6.68
CA ARG A 125 4.37 10.89 6.29
C ARG A 125 2.99 10.45 6.78
N ARG A 126 2.64 10.72 8.05
CA ARG A 126 1.31 10.36 8.58
C ARG A 126 0.17 11.05 7.85
N TRP A 127 0.38 12.29 7.36
CA TRP A 127 -0.64 13.04 6.62
C TRP A 127 -0.80 12.54 5.19
N ILE A 128 0.31 12.20 4.50
CA ILE A 128 0.28 11.59 3.17
C ILE A 128 -0.43 10.24 3.22
N MET A 129 -0.06 9.38 4.17
CA MET A 129 -0.69 8.06 4.33
C MET A 129 -2.17 8.18 4.63
N TRP A 130 -2.56 9.11 5.52
CA TRP A 130 -3.97 9.40 5.79
C TRP A 130 -4.72 9.92 4.55
N ALA A 131 -4.13 10.83 3.77
CA ALA A 131 -4.75 11.36 2.57
C ALA A 131 -4.94 10.27 1.50
N ALA A 132 -3.97 9.38 1.33
CA ALA A 132 -4.03 8.27 0.40
C ALA A 132 -5.17 7.29 0.74
N VAL A 133 -5.25 6.81 2.00
CA VAL A 133 -6.33 5.91 2.41
C VAL A 133 -7.70 6.58 2.32
N ARG A 134 -7.78 7.89 2.64
CA ARG A 134 -9.03 8.65 2.56
C ARG A 134 -9.53 8.78 1.12
N MET A 135 -8.63 9.12 0.19
CA MET A 135 -8.97 9.20 -1.23
C MET A 135 -9.37 7.83 -1.78
N ALA A 136 -8.65 6.76 -1.42
CA ALA A 136 -9.01 5.40 -1.83
C ALA A 136 -10.40 4.99 -1.30
N ALA A 137 -10.72 5.32 -0.04
CA ALA A 137 -12.03 5.10 0.54
C ALA A 137 -13.16 5.82 -0.23
N ILE A 138 -12.92 7.08 -0.62
CA ILE A 138 -13.88 7.87 -1.39
C ILE A 138 -14.10 7.27 -2.78
N VAL A 139 -13.03 6.92 -3.49
CA VAL A 139 -13.09 6.31 -4.83
C VAL A 139 -13.83 4.97 -4.80
N GLN A 140 -13.69 4.20 -3.73
CA GLN A 140 -14.42 2.94 -3.52
C GLN A 140 -15.88 3.12 -3.06
N GLY A 141 -16.38 4.36 -2.93
CA GLY A 141 -17.73 4.65 -2.44
C GLY A 141 -17.92 4.43 -0.93
N LYS A 142 -16.84 4.19 -0.19
CA LYS A 142 -16.81 3.93 1.28
C LYS A 142 -16.33 5.15 2.07
N GLY A 143 -16.50 6.35 1.52
CA GLY A 143 -16.07 7.61 2.15
C GLY A 143 -16.75 7.93 3.49
N GLY A 144 -17.87 7.29 3.81
CA GLY A 144 -18.64 7.54 5.02
C GLY A 144 -19.36 8.90 5.01
N ALA A 145 -20.12 9.18 6.06
CA ALA A 145 -20.89 10.42 6.18
C ALA A 145 -19.96 11.65 6.30
N GLY A 146 -20.20 12.67 5.46
CA GLY A 146 -19.42 13.91 5.47
C GLY A 146 -18.06 13.85 4.76
N TRP A 147 -17.84 12.86 3.88
CA TRP A 147 -16.60 12.71 3.13
C TRP A 147 -16.17 13.96 2.37
N TRP A 148 -17.13 14.69 1.78
CA TRP A 148 -16.92 15.96 1.07
C TRP A 148 -16.14 17.02 1.87
N LYS A 149 -16.18 17.00 3.20
CA LYS A 149 -15.44 17.95 4.05
C LYS A 149 -13.95 17.62 4.14
N ASP A 150 -13.60 16.34 4.01
CA ASP A 150 -12.21 15.88 4.12
C ASP A 150 -11.49 15.89 2.76
N VAL A 151 -12.24 15.88 1.65
CA VAL A 151 -11.69 15.86 0.28
C VAL A 151 -10.78 17.05 0.00
N PRO A 152 -11.16 18.31 0.27
CA PRO A 152 -10.35 19.45 -0.13
C PRO A 152 -9.01 19.41 0.60
N GLY A 153 -9.00 19.06 1.89
CA GLY A 153 -7.77 18.94 2.68
C GLY A 153 -6.88 17.77 2.25
N ALA A 154 -7.46 16.58 2.05
CA ALA A 154 -6.71 15.40 1.61
C ALA A 154 -6.15 15.58 0.19
N LEU A 155 -6.96 16.10 -0.73
CA LEU A 155 -6.56 16.38 -2.11
C LEU A 155 -5.50 17.47 -2.17
N THR A 156 -5.67 18.58 -1.45
CA THR A 156 -4.68 19.67 -1.43
C THR A 156 -3.35 19.17 -0.91
N LEU A 157 -3.34 18.36 0.16
CA LEU A 157 -2.10 17.81 0.70
C LEU A 157 -1.44 16.81 -0.26
N LEU A 158 -2.23 15.95 -0.90
CA LEU A 158 -1.73 14.99 -1.88
C LEU A 158 -1.17 15.71 -3.10
N VAL A 159 -1.87 16.73 -3.62
CA VAL A 159 -1.40 17.55 -4.74
C VAL A 159 -0.15 18.33 -4.34
N LEU A 160 -0.13 19.03 -3.19
CA LEU A 160 1.03 19.83 -2.78
C LEU A 160 2.29 18.96 -2.60
N VAL A 161 2.15 17.72 -2.16
CA VAL A 161 3.28 16.79 -2.01
C VAL A 161 3.64 16.10 -3.34
N ALA A 162 2.65 15.62 -4.08
CA ALA A 162 2.88 14.90 -5.34
C ALA A 162 3.35 15.84 -6.45
N PHE A 163 2.87 17.08 -6.47
CA PHE A 163 3.20 18.09 -7.47
C PHE A 163 4.71 18.34 -7.58
N PRO A 164 5.48 18.68 -6.53
CA PRO A 164 6.92 18.85 -6.68
C PRO A 164 7.64 17.55 -7.04
N VAL A 165 7.19 16.40 -6.52
CA VAL A 165 7.80 15.09 -6.78
C VAL A 165 7.60 14.63 -8.22
N VAL A 166 6.48 14.98 -8.85
CA VAL A 166 6.14 14.57 -10.23
C VAL A 166 6.47 15.66 -11.25
N LEU A 167 6.13 16.91 -10.95
CA LEU A 167 6.28 18.03 -11.87
C LEU A 167 7.75 18.39 -12.11
N LEU A 168 8.58 18.46 -11.07
CA LEU A 168 9.98 18.83 -11.24
C LEU A 168 10.74 17.85 -12.15
N PRO A 169 10.71 16.52 -11.92
CA PRO A 169 11.33 15.58 -12.86
C PRO A 169 10.60 15.56 -14.21
N GLY A 170 9.28 15.74 -14.25
CA GLY A 170 8.53 15.83 -15.49
C GLY A 170 8.99 16.99 -16.38
N ILE A 171 9.18 18.18 -15.80
CA ILE A 171 9.73 19.35 -16.49
C ILE A 171 11.15 19.07 -16.97
N ALA A 172 11.99 18.45 -16.13
CA ALA A 172 13.36 18.11 -16.51
C ALA A 172 13.41 17.14 -17.71
N ILE A 173 12.55 16.11 -17.71
CA ILE A 173 12.42 15.17 -18.83
C ILE A 173 11.95 15.90 -20.08
N LEU A 174 10.90 16.72 -20.00
CA LEU A 174 10.38 17.47 -21.15
C LEU A 174 11.44 18.42 -21.74
N ALA A 175 12.17 19.14 -20.89
CA ALA A 175 13.27 19.99 -21.33
C ALA A 175 14.39 19.17 -22.01
N SER A 176 14.75 18.02 -21.46
CA SER A 176 15.73 17.12 -22.05
C SER A 176 15.30 16.61 -23.43
N THR A 177 14.04 16.18 -23.58
CA THR A 177 13.49 15.72 -24.85
C THR A 177 13.46 16.85 -25.88
N PHE A 178 13.12 18.06 -25.45
CA PHE A 178 13.09 19.24 -26.34
C PHE A 178 14.49 19.61 -26.83
N VAL A 179 15.50 19.60 -25.96
CA VAL A 179 16.90 19.82 -26.34
C VAL A 179 17.38 18.75 -27.31
N PHE A 180 17.07 17.48 -27.04
CA PHE A 180 17.39 16.38 -27.93
C PHE A 180 16.79 16.59 -29.33
N TRP A 181 15.52 16.96 -29.41
CA TRP A 181 14.83 17.22 -30.67
C TRP A 181 15.46 18.38 -31.46
N ILE A 182 15.89 19.46 -30.78
CA ILE A 182 16.63 20.56 -31.43
C ILE A 182 17.97 20.06 -31.99
N LEU A 183 18.72 19.30 -31.20
CA LEU A 183 20.01 18.76 -31.62
C LEU A 183 19.85 17.81 -32.82
N GLU A 184 18.87 16.92 -32.78
CA GLU A 184 18.54 16.01 -33.88
C GLU A 184 18.18 16.78 -35.15
N THR A 185 17.33 17.80 -35.04
CA THR A 185 16.95 18.67 -36.16
C THR A 185 18.17 19.39 -36.75
N PHE A 186 19.06 19.89 -35.88
CA PHE A 186 20.30 20.54 -36.33
C PHE A 186 21.24 19.56 -37.03
N VAL A 187 21.41 18.34 -36.50
CA VAL A 187 22.20 17.28 -37.14
C VAL A 187 21.62 16.91 -38.50
N ALA A 188 20.30 16.75 -38.61
CA ALA A 188 19.61 16.45 -39.87
C ALA A 188 19.78 17.55 -40.94
N LEU A 189 20.01 18.80 -40.53
CA LEU A 189 20.30 19.89 -41.46
C LEU A 189 21.76 19.91 -41.94
N VAL A 190 22.69 19.42 -41.12
CA VAL A 190 24.14 19.46 -41.40
C VAL A 190 24.63 18.17 -42.06
N VAL A 191 24.06 17.03 -41.68
CA VAL A 191 24.44 15.71 -42.18
C VAL A 191 23.47 15.30 -43.28
N PRO A 192 23.92 15.16 -44.53
CA PRO A 192 23.07 14.67 -45.61
C PRO A 192 22.65 13.22 -45.34
N ASP A 193 21.38 12.90 -45.56
CA ASP A 193 20.88 11.54 -45.43
C ASP A 193 21.53 10.62 -46.47
N GLU A 194 22.20 9.58 -46.00
CA GLU A 194 22.57 8.44 -46.84
C GLU A 194 21.34 7.54 -47.01
N THR A 195 21.02 7.16 -48.24
CA THR A 195 19.93 6.21 -48.47
C THR A 195 20.29 4.87 -47.85
N PRO A 196 19.50 4.35 -46.90
CA PRO A 196 19.82 3.09 -46.25
C PRO A 196 19.87 1.98 -47.31
N GLN A 197 20.95 1.20 -47.31
CA GLN A 197 21.05 0.08 -48.24
C GLN A 197 19.87 -0.88 -47.99
N PRO A 198 19.20 -1.35 -49.06
CA PRO A 198 18.14 -2.33 -48.90
C PRO A 198 18.72 -3.57 -48.22
N MET A 199 18.21 -3.88 -47.03
CA MET A 199 18.56 -5.12 -46.33
C MET A 199 18.13 -6.30 -47.21
N GLN A 200 19.12 -7.03 -47.73
CA GLN A 200 18.91 -8.30 -48.42
C GLN A 200 18.43 -9.31 -47.38
N LEU A 201 17.12 -9.43 -47.21
CA LEU A 201 16.52 -10.50 -46.41
C LEU A 201 16.80 -11.82 -47.14
N LYS A 202 17.62 -12.68 -46.53
CA LYS A 202 17.82 -14.05 -47.00
C LYS A 202 16.51 -14.79 -46.77
N THR A 203 15.77 -15.04 -47.85
CA THR A 203 14.61 -15.94 -47.89
C THR A 203 15.05 -17.38 -47.66
#